data_AF-A0A4Q6GCD1-F1
#
_entry.id   AF-A0A4Q6GCD1-F1
#
_cell.length_a   1.000
_cell.length_b   1.000
_cell.length_c   1.000
_cell.angle_alpha   90.00
_cell.angle_beta   90.00
_cell.angle_gamma   90.00
#
_symmetry.space_group_name_H-M   'P 1'
#
loop_
_entity.id
_entity.type
_entity.pdbx_description
1 polymer ?
#
loop_
_entity_poly.entity_id
_entity_poly.type
_entity_poly.pdbx_seq_one_letter_code
_entity_poly.pdbx_strand_id
1 'polypeptide(L)'
;PKAIRIGAQIQQTAGRAYKSGVKIAFGTDMGVGPHGDNAREFLYMVEAGIPAGYALQSATLHAASVLGVDDQGVIEPGKRADIIALPGDPVADIGNVMKVDFVMKDGVVYRQPAAQ
;
A
#
# COMPACT_ATOMS: atom_id res chain seq x y z
N PRO A 1 -20.43 18.44 4.98
CA PRO A 1 -19.07 19.06 4.84
C PRO A 1 -18.40 18.66 3.53
N LYS A 2 -17.51 19.50 2.95
CA LYS A 2 -16.81 19.22 1.68
C LYS A 2 -16.16 17.83 1.67
N ALA A 3 -15.43 17.48 2.72
CA ALA A 3 -14.68 16.23 2.82
C ALA A 3 -15.55 14.98 2.59
N ILE A 4 -16.71 14.88 3.25
CA ILE A 4 -17.62 13.73 3.12
C ILE A 4 -18.11 13.56 1.68
N ARG A 5 -18.49 14.66 1.01
CA ARG A 5 -18.98 14.63 -0.37
C ARG A 5 -17.89 14.26 -1.37
N ILE A 6 -16.68 14.81 -1.18
CA ILE A 6 -15.58 14.62 -2.12
C ILE A 6 -14.92 13.25 -1.95
N GLY A 7 -14.85 12.68 -0.74
CA GLY A 7 -14.21 11.39 -0.49
C GLY A 7 -14.79 10.27 -1.36
N ALA A 8 -16.12 10.12 -1.38
CA ALA A 8 -16.79 9.14 -2.24
C ALA A 8 -16.53 9.39 -3.74
N GLN A 9 -16.43 10.66 -4.16
CA GLN A 9 -16.12 10.99 -5.55
C GLN A 9 -14.69 10.63 -5.94
N ILE A 10 -13.71 10.86 -5.05
CA ILE A 10 -12.30 10.48 -5.26
C ILE A 10 -12.19 8.97 -5.42
N GLN A 11 -12.76 8.21 -4.48
CA GLN A 11 -12.71 6.74 -4.48
C GLN A 11 -13.32 6.16 -5.76
N GLN A 12 -14.51 6.64 -6.16
CA GLN A 12 -15.13 6.23 -7.42
C GLN A 12 -14.30 6.60 -8.65
N THR A 13 -13.61 7.74 -8.62
CA THR A 13 -12.74 8.18 -9.71
C THR A 13 -11.52 7.29 -9.83
N ALA A 14 -10.90 6.90 -8.72
CA ALA A 14 -9.80 5.94 -8.71
C ALA A 14 -10.20 4.60 -9.35
N GLY A 15 -11.38 4.07 -8.99
CA GLY A 15 -11.93 2.85 -9.60
C GLY A 15 -12.16 2.98 -11.12
N ARG A 16 -12.68 4.12 -11.59
CA ARG A 16 -12.84 4.39 -13.03
C ARG A 16 -11.50 4.51 -13.75
N ALA A 17 -10.52 5.17 -13.14
CA ALA A 17 -9.18 5.32 -13.72
C ALA A 17 -8.50 3.95 -13.90
N TYR A 18 -8.54 3.11 -12.87
CA TYR A 18 -8.05 1.73 -12.95
C TYR A 18 -8.71 0.94 -14.09
N LYS A 19 -10.05 0.94 -14.17
CA LYS A 19 -10.81 0.26 -15.23
C LYS A 19 -10.50 0.81 -16.63
N SER A 20 -10.01 2.04 -16.72
CA SER A 20 -9.60 2.68 -17.99
C SER A 20 -8.14 2.41 -18.35
N GLY A 21 -7.41 1.60 -17.57
CA GLY A 21 -6.02 1.24 -17.83
C GLY A 21 -5.00 2.29 -17.35
N VAL A 22 -5.41 3.26 -16.54
CA VAL A 22 -4.49 4.23 -15.93
C VAL A 22 -3.59 3.49 -14.92
N LYS A 23 -2.27 3.67 -15.05
CA LYS A 23 -1.31 3.17 -14.06
C LYS A 23 -1.43 3.97 -12.77
N ILE A 24 -1.49 3.29 -11.63
CA ILE A 24 -1.71 3.90 -10.32
C ILE A 24 -0.55 3.52 -9.39
N ALA A 25 -0.01 4.53 -8.71
CA ALA A 25 0.86 4.39 -7.56
C ALA A 25 0.11 4.80 -6.28
N PHE A 26 0.53 4.23 -5.16
CA PHE A 26 -0.12 4.43 -3.85
C PHE A 26 0.24 5.80 -3.25
N GLY A 27 -0.76 6.53 -2.76
CA GLY A 27 -0.57 7.83 -2.11
C GLY A 27 -1.79 8.18 -1.27
N THR A 28 -1.56 8.69 -0.05
CA THR A 28 -2.60 8.76 1.00
C THR A 28 -2.95 10.18 1.43
N ASP A 29 -2.14 11.17 1.06
CA ASP A 29 -2.23 12.55 1.58
C ASP A 29 -2.16 12.63 3.13
N MET A 30 -1.49 11.67 3.77
CA MET A 30 -1.30 11.65 5.22
C MET A 30 -0.43 12.83 5.67
N GLY A 31 -0.84 13.48 6.74
CA GLY A 31 -0.56 14.90 7.01
C GLY A 31 -1.87 15.70 7.08
N VAL A 32 -2.88 15.31 6.29
CA VAL A 32 -4.29 15.68 6.53
C VAL A 32 -4.92 14.80 7.61
N GLY A 33 -4.65 13.49 7.55
CA GLY A 33 -4.98 12.52 8.60
C GLY A 33 -3.78 12.18 9.50
N PRO A 34 -3.98 11.40 10.57
CA PRO A 34 -2.91 10.99 11.47
C PRO A 34 -1.89 10.08 10.77
N HIS A 35 -0.61 10.40 10.92
CA HIS A 35 0.47 9.51 10.46
C HIS A 35 0.41 8.15 11.18
N GLY A 36 0.67 7.09 10.42
CA GLY A 36 0.58 5.70 10.90
C GLY A 36 -0.62 4.94 10.31
N ASP A 37 -1.67 5.66 9.91
CA ASP A 37 -2.89 5.05 9.34
C ASP A 37 -2.85 4.86 7.82
N ASN A 38 -1.66 4.99 7.20
CA ASN A 38 -1.46 4.97 5.74
C ASN A 38 -2.06 3.72 5.08
N ALA A 39 -1.95 2.56 5.72
CA ALA A 39 -2.37 1.28 5.17
C ALA A 39 -3.89 1.17 4.96
N ARG A 40 -4.71 2.07 5.55
CA ARG A 40 -6.16 2.11 5.29
C ARG A 40 -6.49 2.41 3.83
N GLU A 41 -5.61 3.11 3.11
CA GLU A 41 -5.84 3.41 1.70
C GLU A 41 -5.96 2.14 0.84
N PHE A 42 -5.31 1.04 1.22
CA PHE A 42 -5.50 -0.25 0.54
C PHE A 42 -6.96 -0.72 0.61
N LEU A 43 -7.64 -0.49 1.73
CA LEU A 43 -9.06 -0.83 1.91
C LEU A 43 -9.90 -0.01 0.94
N TYR A 44 -9.67 1.31 0.86
CA TYR A 44 -10.40 2.20 -0.02
C TYR A 44 -10.18 1.86 -1.51
N MET A 45 -8.96 1.48 -1.88
CA MET A 45 -8.65 1.01 -3.25
C MET A 45 -9.42 -0.27 -3.59
N VAL A 46 -9.47 -1.25 -2.68
CA VAL A 46 -10.21 -2.50 -2.91
C VAL A 46 -11.72 -2.25 -2.95
N GLU A 47 -12.26 -1.42 -2.06
CA GLU A 47 -13.65 -0.96 -2.11
C GLU A 47 -13.99 -0.22 -3.41
N ALA A 48 -13.03 0.48 -4.01
CA ALA A 48 -13.17 1.13 -5.33
C ALA A 48 -13.18 0.12 -6.50
N GLY A 49 -12.97 -1.17 -6.23
CA GLY A 49 -12.94 -2.25 -7.21
C GLY A 49 -11.56 -2.50 -7.82
N ILE A 50 -10.49 -2.00 -7.20
CA ILE A 50 -9.11 -2.31 -7.60
C ILE A 50 -8.69 -3.62 -6.93
N PRO A 51 -8.22 -4.65 -7.66
CA PRO A 51 -7.82 -5.92 -7.05
C PRO A 51 -6.70 -5.75 -6.02
N ALA A 52 -6.77 -6.52 -4.92
CA ALA A 52 -5.81 -6.45 -3.81
C ALA A 52 -4.34 -6.57 -4.27
N GLY A 53 -4.04 -7.52 -5.15
CA GLY A 53 -2.68 -7.68 -5.70
C GLY A 53 -2.18 -6.44 -6.44
N TYR A 54 -3.04 -5.78 -7.22
CA TYR A 54 -2.70 -4.54 -7.91
C TYR A 54 -2.54 -3.38 -6.92
N ALA A 55 -3.38 -3.32 -5.87
CA ALA A 55 -3.23 -2.32 -4.81
C ALA A 55 -1.88 -2.47 -4.10
N LEU A 56 -1.45 -3.69 -3.74
CA LEU A 56 -0.13 -3.95 -3.15
C LEU A 56 1.01 -3.58 -4.10
N GLN A 57 0.89 -3.89 -5.40
CA GLN A 57 1.86 -3.47 -6.42
C GLN A 57 1.94 -1.96 -6.56
N SER A 58 0.82 -1.24 -6.40
CA SER A 58 0.80 0.22 -6.47
C SER A 58 1.67 0.88 -5.40
N ALA A 59 1.83 0.24 -4.24
CA ALA A 59 2.64 0.72 -3.13
C ALA A 59 4.09 0.20 -3.13
N THR A 60 4.42 -0.68 -4.08
CA THR A 60 5.73 -1.35 -4.15
C THR A 60 6.33 -1.13 -5.54
N LEU A 61 6.09 -2.03 -6.50
CA LEU A 61 6.63 -1.97 -7.85
C LEU A 61 6.29 -0.66 -8.59
N HIS A 62 5.02 -0.22 -8.58
CA HIS A 62 4.65 1.00 -9.31
C HIS A 62 5.17 2.25 -8.62
N ALA A 63 5.20 2.26 -7.28
CA ALA A 63 5.77 3.37 -6.52
C ALA A 63 7.26 3.54 -6.83
N ALA A 64 8.03 2.43 -6.85
CA ALA A 64 9.44 2.44 -7.25
C ALA A 64 9.62 2.99 -8.68
N SER A 65 8.78 2.54 -9.62
CA SER A 65 8.78 3.05 -11.00
C SER A 65 8.48 4.55 -11.09
N VAL A 66 7.54 5.07 -10.30
CA VAL A 66 7.22 6.51 -10.25
C VAL A 66 8.36 7.31 -9.65
N LEU A 67 9.05 6.77 -8.64
CA LEU A 67 10.21 7.39 -8.01
C LEU A 67 11.49 7.31 -8.87
N GLY A 68 11.48 6.51 -9.94
CA GLY A 68 12.65 6.32 -10.81
C GLY A 68 13.78 5.54 -10.15
N VAL A 69 13.45 4.65 -9.21
CA VAL A 69 14.42 3.80 -8.50
C VAL A 69 14.20 2.34 -8.88
N ASP A 70 15.29 1.58 -8.98
CA ASP A 70 15.28 0.18 -9.37
C ASP A 70 15.78 -0.76 -8.28
N ASP A 71 16.31 -0.24 -7.17
CA ASP A 71 16.90 -1.01 -6.09
C ASP A 71 15.88 -1.46 -5.03
N GLN A 72 14.59 -1.13 -5.17
CA GLN A 72 13.54 -1.44 -4.20
C GLN A 72 12.17 -1.67 -4.86
N GLY A 73 11.18 -2.11 -4.08
CA GLY A 73 9.81 -2.34 -4.52
C GLY A 73 9.49 -3.77 -4.95
N VAL A 74 10.48 -4.66 -5.00
CA VAL A 74 10.31 -6.12 -5.22
C VAL A 74 11.31 -6.89 -4.37
N ILE A 75 10.97 -8.12 -3.99
CA ILE A 75 11.87 -9.03 -3.26
C ILE A 75 12.61 -9.89 -4.27
N GLU A 76 13.82 -9.46 -4.65
CA GLU A 76 14.68 -10.14 -5.62
C GLU A 76 16.16 -10.00 -5.23
N PRO A 77 17.04 -10.93 -5.65
CA PRO A 77 18.48 -10.80 -5.41
C PRO A 77 19.05 -9.48 -5.93
N GLY A 78 19.85 -8.80 -5.10
CA GLY A 78 20.49 -7.52 -5.45
C GLY A 78 19.64 -6.28 -5.18
N LYS A 79 18.39 -6.42 -4.72
CA LYS A 79 17.55 -5.31 -4.23
C LYS A 79 17.81 -5.04 -2.75
N ARG A 80 17.42 -3.85 -2.27
CA ARG A 80 17.45 -3.46 -0.87
C ARG A 80 16.64 -4.43 -0.01
N ALA A 81 17.15 -4.71 1.18
CA ALA A 81 16.45 -5.53 2.17
C ALA A 81 15.42 -4.68 2.95
N ASP A 82 14.44 -4.15 2.22
CA ASP A 82 13.28 -3.41 2.76
C ASP A 82 12.06 -4.34 2.72
N ILE A 83 11.77 -4.96 3.86
CA ILE A 83 10.82 -6.08 3.96
C ILE A 83 9.87 -5.82 5.11
N ILE A 84 8.57 -6.02 4.87
CA ILE A 84 7.54 -6.07 5.91
C ILE A 84 6.93 -7.47 5.96
N ALA A 85 6.44 -7.87 7.12
CA ALA A 85 5.60 -9.05 7.25
C ALA A 85 4.38 -8.74 8.14
N LEU A 86 3.34 -9.53 7.92
CA LEU A 86 2.04 -9.41 8.57
C LEU A 86 1.41 -10.81 8.66
N PRO A 87 0.59 -11.08 9.68
CA PRO A 87 -0.15 -12.32 9.78
C PRO A 87 -1.32 -12.35 8.78
N GLY A 88 -1.45 -13.46 8.07
CA GLY A 88 -2.51 -13.69 7.09
C GLY A 88 -2.14 -13.27 5.66
N ASP A 89 -2.99 -13.65 4.71
CA ASP A 89 -2.80 -13.34 3.28
C ASP A 89 -3.50 -12.01 2.94
N PRO A 90 -2.77 -10.94 2.53
CA PRO A 90 -3.35 -9.66 2.18
C PRO A 90 -4.01 -9.63 0.79
N VAL A 91 -3.77 -10.64 -0.06
CA VAL A 91 -4.46 -10.79 -1.34
C VAL A 91 -5.85 -11.40 -1.13
N ALA A 92 -5.96 -12.37 -0.21
CA ALA A 92 -7.23 -12.97 0.17
C ALA A 92 -8.07 -12.06 1.08
N ASP A 93 -7.43 -11.36 2.04
CA ASP A 93 -8.07 -10.38 2.91
C ASP A 93 -7.17 -9.15 3.08
N ILE A 94 -7.49 -8.10 2.33
CA ILE A 94 -6.73 -6.84 2.34
C ILE A 94 -6.68 -6.19 3.73
N GLY A 95 -7.60 -6.53 4.65
CA GLY A 95 -7.57 -6.06 6.03
C GLY A 95 -6.29 -6.44 6.79
N ASN A 96 -5.59 -7.49 6.36
CA ASN A 96 -4.36 -7.94 7.01
C ASN A 96 -3.21 -6.92 6.91
N VAL A 97 -3.23 -6.00 5.94
CA VAL A 97 -2.22 -4.92 5.82
C VAL A 97 -2.16 -4.01 7.05
N MET A 98 -3.22 -3.96 7.86
CA MET A 98 -3.25 -3.20 9.12
C MET A 98 -2.54 -3.91 10.28
N LYS A 99 -2.12 -5.17 10.09
CA LYS A 99 -1.57 -6.03 11.14
C LYS A 99 -0.06 -6.25 11.01
N VAL A 100 0.63 -5.45 10.18
CA VAL A 100 2.09 -5.52 10.02
C VAL A 100 2.77 -5.53 11.38
N ASP A 101 3.54 -6.58 11.65
CA ASP A 101 4.21 -6.84 12.92
C ASP A 101 5.72 -7.06 12.76
N PHE A 102 6.20 -7.12 11.52
CA PHE A 102 7.61 -7.13 11.17
C PHE A 102 7.95 -6.00 10.20
N VAL A 103 9.05 -5.28 10.47
CA VAL A 103 9.58 -4.22 9.61
C VAL A 103 11.09 -4.29 9.61
N MET A 104 11.66 -4.48 8.42
CA MET A 104 13.08 -4.39 8.11
C MET A 104 13.29 -3.27 7.09
N LYS A 105 14.34 -2.47 7.30
CA LYS A 105 14.79 -1.44 6.37
C LYS A 105 16.31 -1.50 6.26
N ASP A 106 16.81 -1.57 5.04
CA ASP A 106 18.23 -1.66 4.71
C ASP A 106 18.93 -2.80 5.48
N GLY A 107 18.23 -3.94 5.60
CA GLY A 107 18.71 -5.12 6.34
C GLY A 107 18.60 -5.02 7.87
N VAL A 108 18.21 -3.87 8.42
CA VAL A 108 18.06 -3.65 9.86
C VAL A 108 16.61 -3.87 10.28
N VAL A 109 16.39 -4.73 11.27
CA VAL A 109 15.05 -4.98 11.84
C VAL A 109 14.69 -3.88 12.83
N TYR A 110 13.57 -3.20 12.59
CA TYR A 110 13.02 -2.14 13.45
C TYR A 110 11.78 -2.57 14.22
N ARG A 111 11.06 -3.57 13.72
CA ARG A 111 9.89 -4.16 14.38
C ARG A 111 9.91 -5.66 14.16
N GLN A 112 9.58 -6.41 15.19
CA GLN A 112 9.41 -7.85 15.13
C GLN A 112 8.25 -8.26 16.06
N PRO A 113 7.55 -9.35 15.76
CA PRO A 113 6.53 -9.89 16.66
C PRO A 113 7.18 -10.23 18.02
N ALA A 114 6.41 -10.09 19.09
CA ALA A 114 6.86 -10.54 20.40
C ALA A 114 7.16 -12.05 20.33
N ALA A 115 8.24 -12.48 20.98
CA ALA A 115 8.49 -13.90 21.17
C ALA A 115 7.28 -14.50 21.91
N GLN A 116 6.73 -15.58 21.37
CA GLN A 116 5.70 -16.38 22.04
C GLN A 116 6.28 -17.06 23.28
#